data_AF-A0A1J5L901-F1
#
_entry.id   AF-A0A1J5L901-F1
#
_cell.length_a   1.000
_cell.length_b   1.000
_cell.length_c   1.000
_cell.angle_alpha   90.00
_cell.angle_beta   90.00
_cell.angle_gamma   90.00
#
_symmetry.space_group_name_H-M   'P 1'
#
loop_
_entity.id
_entity.type
_entity.pdbx_description
1 polymer ?
#
loop_
_entity_poly.entity_id
_entity_poly.type
_entity_poly.pdbx_seq_one_letter_code
_entity_poly.pdbx_strand_id
1 'polypeptide(L)'
;MTNQIRKILDKLKISELNEMQKEALSKITNHDNTMVLSPTGSGKTLGFLLPLLGKLDPDEKRVQALILVPSRELAIQIEQVFRDMGTGFKVNAVYGGRSIAKDKIELQHNPAVLIGTPGRIADHFERDQFSKTGIKTLVLDEFDKSLEIGFENDMNFIISELNQLKTRVLTSATNNIEIPKFVGFDISETVNYLKEGNSKLTVEIVLAKDKNKFKSLLQLINFIGNKPGIIFCNFKDSIGEVSAFLRKHKIEHGCFYGGMEQKERERALIKFRNGTHQIIVATDLAARGLDIPELGFIIHYELPIKSEEFTHRNGRTARVQAEGTAYVLKWEEQRLPDFIEYTEPLNVSDPKKRVAPYWDTLFISGGRKDKISKGDIAGLFFKTGHLNNNQLGVIELKQDCAFVAVPKTLSSELIFNLNNTRLKKKKVRIYKL
;
A
#
# COMPACT_ATOMS: atom_id res chain seq x y z
N MET A 1 20.54 -8.25 20.25
CA MET A 1 20.08 -8.40 18.85
C MET A 1 20.92 -9.46 18.16
N THR A 2 20.30 -10.52 17.66
CA THR A 2 20.98 -11.58 16.88
C THR A 2 21.66 -10.98 15.65
N ASN A 3 22.85 -11.51 15.30
CA ASN A 3 23.65 -11.07 14.14
C ASN A 3 22.84 -11.10 12.81
N GLN A 4 21.82 -11.96 12.73
CA GLN A 4 20.87 -12.04 11.62
C GLN A 4 19.95 -10.80 11.50
N ILE A 5 19.43 -10.27 12.61
CA ILE A 5 18.57 -9.08 12.59
C ILE A 5 19.35 -7.87 12.08
N ARG A 6 20.60 -7.70 12.51
CA ARG A 6 21.46 -6.60 12.05
C ARG A 6 21.67 -6.64 10.53
N LYS A 7 21.98 -7.81 9.97
CA LYS A 7 22.11 -7.99 8.51
C LYS A 7 20.83 -7.65 7.74
N ILE A 8 19.66 -7.93 8.32
CA ILE A 8 18.36 -7.58 7.72
C ILE A 8 18.18 -6.06 7.72
N LEU A 9 18.45 -5.40 8.85
CA LEU A 9 18.36 -3.94 8.95
C LEU A 9 19.30 -3.24 7.97
N ASP A 10 20.53 -3.72 7.81
CA ASP A 10 21.50 -3.20 6.83
C ASP A 10 20.97 -3.30 5.39
N LYS A 11 20.38 -4.45 5.00
CA LYS A 11 19.76 -4.64 3.67
C LYS A 11 18.60 -3.69 3.43
N LEU A 12 17.78 -3.47 4.46
CA LEU A 12 16.64 -2.56 4.42
C LEU A 12 17.04 -1.09 4.57
N LYS A 13 18.32 -0.81 4.85
CA LYS A 13 18.86 0.54 5.14
C LYS A 13 18.16 1.21 6.33
N ILE A 14 17.85 0.42 7.35
CA ILE A 14 17.26 0.88 8.61
C ILE A 14 18.38 0.93 9.65
N SER A 15 18.59 2.08 10.28
CA SER A 15 19.65 2.25 11.30
C SER A 15 19.37 1.45 12.56
N GLU A 16 18.14 1.51 13.05
CA GLU A 16 17.69 0.82 14.25
C GLU A 16 16.17 0.59 14.25
N LEU A 17 15.71 -0.36 15.07
CA LEU A 17 14.30 -0.58 15.33
C LEU A 17 13.74 0.55 16.21
N ASN A 18 12.50 0.98 15.93
CA ASN A 18 11.79 1.88 16.85
C ASN A 18 11.25 1.12 18.08
N GLU A 19 10.79 1.85 19.10
CA GLU A 19 10.32 1.25 20.37
C GLU A 19 9.19 0.23 20.16
N MET A 20 8.19 0.56 19.33
CA MET A 20 7.11 -0.36 18.99
C MET A 20 7.63 -1.66 18.38
N GLN A 21 8.61 -1.59 17.47
CA GLN A 21 9.22 -2.77 16.85
C GLN A 21 10.06 -3.59 17.83
N LYS A 22 10.79 -2.93 18.75
CA LYS A 22 11.55 -3.62 19.80
C LYS A 22 10.62 -4.39 20.75
N GLU A 23 9.53 -3.75 21.17
CA GLU A 23 8.54 -4.37 22.06
C GLU A 23 7.78 -5.49 21.35
N ALA A 24 7.33 -5.28 20.11
CA ALA A 24 6.69 -6.31 19.29
C ALA A 24 7.61 -7.52 19.08
N LEU A 25 8.90 -7.29 18.78
CA LEU A 25 9.88 -8.37 18.66
C LEU A 25 9.98 -9.19 19.95
N SER A 26 10.04 -8.54 21.11
CA SER A 26 10.10 -9.22 22.41
C SER A 26 8.82 -10.01 22.70
N LYS A 27 7.65 -9.38 22.59
CA LYS A 27 6.37 -9.96 22.98
C LYS A 27 5.95 -11.10 22.04
N ILE A 28 6.05 -10.92 20.72
CA ILE A 28 5.68 -11.96 19.75
C ILE A 28 6.61 -13.18 19.83
N THR A 29 7.87 -12.98 20.23
CA THR A 29 8.82 -14.10 20.41
C THR A 29 8.45 -14.95 21.63
N ASN A 30 8.05 -14.31 22.73
CA ASN A 30 7.88 -14.97 24.03
C ASN A 30 6.43 -15.41 24.33
N HIS A 31 5.45 -14.97 23.54
CA HIS A 31 4.04 -15.26 23.79
C HIS A 31 3.36 -15.84 22.56
N ASP A 32 2.33 -16.65 22.81
CA ASP A 32 1.55 -17.30 21.77
C ASP A 32 0.55 -16.34 21.12
N ASN A 33 -0.15 -15.52 21.91
CA ASN A 33 -1.11 -14.55 21.40
C ASN A 33 -0.64 -13.12 21.71
N THR A 34 -0.40 -12.31 20.68
CA THR A 34 0.02 -10.90 20.86
C THR A 34 -0.82 -9.97 20.01
N MET A 35 -1.37 -8.92 20.63
CA MET A 35 -2.04 -7.83 19.94
C MET A 35 -1.09 -6.64 19.79
N VAL A 36 -0.98 -6.08 18.59
CA VAL A 36 -0.14 -4.92 18.28
C VAL A 36 -1.03 -3.78 17.80
N LEU A 37 -1.26 -2.80 18.67
CA LEU A 37 -2.05 -1.62 18.39
C LEU A 37 -1.10 -0.46 18.05
N SER A 38 -1.07 -0.03 16.79
CA SER A 38 -0.30 1.16 16.42
C SER A 38 -0.79 1.81 15.12
N PRO A 39 -0.56 3.12 14.91
CA PRO A 39 -0.99 3.82 13.71
C PRO A 39 -0.44 3.21 12.41
N THR A 40 -1.08 3.50 11.28
CA THR A 40 -0.51 3.16 9.97
C THR A 40 0.84 3.87 9.78
N GLY A 41 1.81 3.19 9.16
CA GLY A 41 3.14 3.75 8.93
C GLY A 41 4.10 3.72 10.12
N SER A 42 3.71 3.13 11.26
CA SER A 42 4.59 2.91 12.43
C SER A 42 5.66 1.82 12.22
N GLY A 43 5.62 1.11 11.09
CA GLY A 43 6.53 0.01 10.79
C GLY A 43 6.09 -1.35 11.35
N LYS A 44 4.77 -1.55 11.57
CA LYS A 44 4.16 -2.82 12.05
C LYS A 44 4.65 -4.06 11.32
N THR A 45 4.81 -3.98 10.00
CA THR A 45 5.25 -5.08 9.16
C THR A 45 6.56 -5.68 9.64
N LEU A 46 7.58 -4.86 9.95
CA LEU A 46 8.82 -5.39 10.51
C LEU A 46 8.65 -5.89 11.94
N GLY A 47 7.74 -5.28 12.71
CA GLY A 47 7.41 -5.68 14.07
C GLY A 47 6.94 -7.14 14.18
N PHE A 48 6.12 -7.63 13.24
CA PHE A 48 5.71 -9.04 13.22
C PHE A 48 6.58 -9.94 12.32
N LEU A 49 7.19 -9.42 11.26
CA LEU A 49 8.02 -10.25 10.37
C LEU A 49 9.34 -10.68 11.02
N LEU A 50 9.98 -9.82 11.81
CA LEU A 50 11.25 -10.17 12.49
C LEU A 50 11.10 -11.32 13.50
N PRO A 51 10.17 -11.28 14.48
CA PRO A 51 9.96 -12.40 15.39
C PRO A 51 9.46 -13.66 14.66
N LEU A 52 8.71 -13.51 13.56
CA LEU A 52 8.27 -14.65 12.75
C LEU A 52 9.44 -15.48 12.23
N LEU A 53 10.57 -14.87 11.84
CA LEU A 53 11.73 -15.61 11.33
C LEU A 53 12.31 -16.59 12.33
N GLY A 54 12.26 -16.27 13.63
CA GLY A 54 12.72 -17.17 14.68
C GLY A 54 11.85 -18.41 14.85
N LYS A 55 10.64 -18.41 14.28
CA LYS A 55 9.67 -19.52 14.34
C LYS A 55 9.70 -20.40 13.08
N LEU A 56 10.47 -20.02 12.05
CA LEU A 56 10.57 -20.78 10.80
C LEU A 56 11.72 -21.79 10.86
N ASP A 57 11.42 -23.02 10.44
CA ASP A 57 12.36 -24.13 10.30
C ASP A 57 12.83 -24.26 8.84
N PRO A 58 14.14 -24.15 8.53
CA PRO A 58 14.68 -24.32 7.19
C PRO A 58 14.45 -25.71 6.57
N ASP A 59 14.30 -26.75 7.39
CA ASP A 59 14.14 -28.14 6.93
C ASP A 59 12.67 -28.50 6.66
N GLU A 60 11.74 -27.69 7.16
CA GLU A 60 10.30 -27.86 6.95
C GLU A 60 9.88 -27.33 5.57
N LYS A 61 9.37 -28.24 4.74
CA LYS A 61 8.96 -27.98 3.35
C LYS A 61 7.48 -27.61 3.21
N ARG A 62 6.69 -27.63 4.28
CA ARG A 62 5.29 -27.17 4.28
C ARG A 62 5.21 -25.65 4.50
N VAL A 63 4.03 -25.09 4.27
CA VAL A 63 3.72 -23.73 4.71
C VAL A 63 3.71 -23.70 6.24
N GLN A 64 4.46 -22.76 6.83
CA GLN A 64 4.67 -22.69 8.28
C GLN A 64 3.95 -21.51 8.93
N ALA A 65 3.76 -20.44 8.16
CA ALA A 65 3.09 -19.24 8.61
C ALA A 65 2.11 -18.72 7.56
N LEU A 66 0.95 -18.26 8.05
CA LEU A 66 -0.08 -17.61 7.26
C LEU A 66 -0.23 -16.16 7.71
N ILE A 67 -0.21 -15.22 6.77
CA ILE A 67 -0.46 -13.79 7.01
C ILE A 67 -1.71 -13.41 6.22
N LEU A 68 -2.79 -13.10 6.93
CA LEU A 68 -4.03 -12.61 6.33
C LEU A 68 -4.05 -11.08 6.34
N VAL A 69 -4.46 -10.51 5.20
CA VAL A 69 -4.50 -9.06 4.98
C VAL A 69 -5.77 -8.62 4.26
N PRO A 70 -6.30 -7.40 4.51
CA PRO A 70 -7.54 -6.92 3.91
C PRO A 70 -7.43 -6.58 2.41
N SER A 71 -6.23 -6.31 1.89
CA SER A 71 -6.06 -5.84 0.51
C SER A 71 -4.95 -6.56 -0.25
N ARG A 72 -5.11 -6.56 -1.59
CA ARG A 72 -4.12 -7.14 -2.53
C ARG A 72 -2.81 -6.38 -2.46
N GLU A 73 -2.92 -5.06 -2.33
CA GLU A 73 -1.80 -4.15 -2.27
C GLU A 73 -0.95 -4.38 -1.01
N LEU A 74 -1.59 -4.59 0.14
CA LEU A 74 -0.87 -4.92 1.37
C LEU A 74 -0.18 -6.29 1.27
N ALA A 75 -0.83 -7.29 0.65
CA ALA A 75 -0.24 -8.61 0.46
C ALA A 75 1.08 -8.52 -0.34
N ILE A 76 1.05 -7.79 -1.46
CA ILE A 76 2.23 -7.56 -2.31
C ILE A 76 3.31 -6.77 -1.56
N GLN A 77 2.92 -5.78 -0.78
CA GLN A 77 3.86 -4.97 0.01
C GLN A 77 4.60 -5.82 1.04
N ILE A 78 3.88 -6.61 1.84
CA ILE A 78 4.50 -7.49 2.85
C ILE A 78 5.39 -8.53 2.18
N GLU A 79 4.97 -9.10 1.06
CA GLU A 79 5.79 -10.04 0.28
C GLU A 79 7.10 -9.39 -0.17
N GLN A 80 7.03 -8.15 -0.68
CA GLN A 80 8.21 -7.41 -1.12
C GLN A 80 9.15 -7.09 0.06
N VAL A 81 8.62 -6.63 1.19
CA VAL A 81 9.41 -6.40 2.41
C VAL A 81 10.12 -7.69 2.84
N PHE A 82 9.41 -8.83 2.89
CA PHE A 82 10.00 -10.10 3.26
C PHE A 82 11.12 -10.54 2.30
N ARG A 83 10.94 -10.32 0.99
CA ARG A 83 11.98 -10.60 -0.02
C ARG A 83 13.19 -9.70 0.18
N ASP A 84 12.99 -8.42 0.47
CA ASP A 84 14.07 -7.43 0.67
C ASP A 84 14.85 -7.68 1.97
N MET A 85 14.22 -8.26 3.00
CA MET A 85 14.92 -8.80 4.18
C MET A 85 15.95 -9.87 3.80
N GLY A 86 15.75 -10.57 2.68
CA GLY A 86 16.68 -11.56 2.14
C GLY A 86 16.97 -12.68 3.14
N THR A 87 15.89 -13.27 3.66
CA THR A 87 15.86 -14.22 4.79
C THR A 87 16.29 -15.64 4.39
N GLY A 88 16.30 -15.96 3.09
CA GLY A 88 16.52 -17.30 2.56
C GLY A 88 15.25 -18.16 2.48
N PHE A 89 14.18 -17.77 3.18
CA PHE A 89 12.89 -18.44 3.10
C PHE A 89 12.09 -17.99 1.88
N LYS A 90 11.36 -18.93 1.28
CA LYS A 90 10.42 -18.61 0.20
C LYS A 90 9.13 -18.01 0.78
N VAL A 91 8.66 -16.94 0.15
CA VAL A 91 7.39 -16.27 0.46
C VAL A 91 6.58 -16.09 -0.82
N ASN A 92 5.26 -16.27 -0.73
CA ASN A 92 4.35 -15.98 -1.83
C ASN A 92 3.14 -15.19 -1.31
N ALA A 93 2.65 -14.24 -2.12
CA ALA A 93 1.35 -13.60 -1.91
C ALA A 93 0.27 -14.16 -2.87
N VAL A 94 -0.91 -14.49 -2.34
CA VAL A 94 -2.09 -14.91 -3.11
C VAL A 94 -3.29 -14.02 -2.81
N TYR A 95 -3.97 -13.56 -3.85
CA TYR A 95 -5.09 -12.63 -3.72
C TYR A 95 -6.01 -12.71 -4.94
N GLY A 96 -7.25 -12.22 -4.79
CA GLY A 96 -8.24 -12.22 -5.86
C GLY A 96 -7.78 -11.45 -7.12
N GLY A 97 -8.34 -11.79 -8.29
CA GLY A 97 -7.96 -11.18 -9.56
C GLY A 97 -6.68 -11.73 -10.19
N ARG A 98 -5.99 -12.67 -9.53
CA ARG A 98 -4.91 -13.49 -10.10
C ARG A 98 -5.46 -14.83 -10.58
N SER A 99 -4.89 -15.39 -11.64
CA SER A 99 -5.28 -16.71 -12.14
C SER A 99 -4.96 -17.80 -11.10
N ILE A 100 -5.96 -18.61 -10.75
CA ILE A 100 -5.79 -19.78 -9.84
C ILE A 100 -4.73 -20.72 -10.37
N ALA A 101 -4.65 -20.92 -11.69
CA ALA A 101 -3.66 -21.77 -12.31
C ALA A 101 -2.22 -21.30 -12.02
N LYS A 102 -1.98 -19.98 -11.99
CA LYS A 102 -0.67 -19.43 -11.60
C LYS A 102 -0.36 -19.70 -10.13
N ASP A 103 -1.33 -19.48 -9.25
CA ASP A 103 -1.16 -19.77 -7.82
C ASP A 103 -0.82 -21.24 -7.61
N LYS A 104 -1.54 -22.16 -8.28
CA LYS A 104 -1.29 -23.60 -8.22
C LYS A 104 0.13 -23.96 -8.60
N ILE A 105 0.64 -23.43 -9.73
CA ILE A 105 2.02 -23.66 -10.17
C ILE A 105 3.01 -23.11 -9.14
N GLU A 106 2.79 -21.91 -8.61
CA GLU A 106 3.70 -21.30 -7.65
C GLU A 106 3.73 -22.00 -6.28
N LEU A 107 2.59 -22.61 -5.89
CA LEU A 107 2.40 -23.36 -4.65
C LEU A 107 2.83 -24.84 -4.76
N GLN A 108 3.10 -25.39 -5.96
CA GLN A 108 3.72 -26.72 -6.10
C GLN A 108 5.04 -26.83 -5.31
N HIS A 109 5.75 -25.71 -5.18
CA HIS A 109 6.85 -25.57 -4.24
C HIS A 109 6.38 -24.68 -3.10
N ASN A 110 5.97 -25.27 -1.98
CA ASN A 110 5.39 -24.50 -0.88
C ASN A 110 6.33 -23.37 -0.41
N PRO A 111 5.82 -22.15 -0.22
CA PRO A 111 6.55 -21.14 0.53
C PRO A 111 6.55 -21.49 2.02
N ALA A 112 7.56 -21.01 2.76
CA ALA A 112 7.53 -21.09 4.22
C ALA A 112 6.47 -20.13 4.80
N VAL A 113 6.29 -18.98 4.14
CA VAL A 113 5.31 -17.94 4.51
C VAL A 113 4.33 -17.72 3.36
N LEU A 114 3.04 -17.91 3.62
CA LEU A 114 1.96 -17.58 2.69
C LEU A 114 1.26 -16.31 3.16
N ILE A 115 1.14 -15.33 2.27
CA ILE A 115 0.42 -14.07 2.52
C ILE A 115 -0.81 -14.07 1.63
N GLY A 116 -1.97 -13.63 2.13
CA GLY A 116 -3.11 -13.47 1.23
C GLY A 116 -4.33 -12.80 1.81
N THR A 117 -5.25 -12.45 0.90
CA THR A 117 -6.57 -11.95 1.26
C THR A 117 -7.48 -13.10 1.69
N PRO A 118 -8.31 -12.96 2.75
CA PRO A 118 -9.13 -14.04 3.30
C PRO A 118 -9.86 -14.88 2.26
N GLY A 119 -10.73 -14.29 1.42
CA GLY A 119 -11.47 -15.07 0.42
C GLY A 119 -10.59 -15.89 -0.53
N ARG A 120 -9.39 -15.41 -0.90
CA ARG A 120 -8.47 -16.19 -1.74
C ARG A 120 -7.78 -17.32 -0.99
N ILE A 121 -7.47 -17.13 0.28
CA ILE A 121 -6.91 -18.21 1.11
C ILE A 121 -7.98 -19.27 1.37
N ALA A 122 -9.22 -18.85 1.65
CA ALA A 122 -10.37 -19.74 1.78
C ALA A 122 -10.55 -20.61 0.51
N ASP A 123 -10.54 -20.01 -0.69
CA ASP A 123 -10.58 -20.77 -1.96
C ASP A 123 -9.50 -21.86 -2.05
N HIS A 124 -8.27 -21.58 -1.59
CA HIS A 124 -7.16 -22.54 -1.62
C HIS A 124 -7.32 -23.64 -0.57
N PHE A 125 -7.90 -23.30 0.58
CA PHE A 125 -8.17 -24.22 1.67
C PHE A 125 -9.32 -25.17 1.31
N GLU A 126 -10.39 -24.70 0.70
CA GLU A 126 -11.50 -25.53 0.22
C GLU A 126 -11.05 -26.55 -0.85
N ARG A 127 -10.05 -26.20 -1.64
CA ARG A 127 -9.51 -27.02 -2.73
C ARG A 127 -8.35 -27.92 -2.31
N ASP A 128 -7.98 -27.93 -1.02
CA ASP A 128 -6.86 -28.66 -0.45
C ASP A 128 -5.58 -28.64 -1.32
N GLN A 129 -5.21 -27.45 -1.83
CA GLN A 129 -4.07 -27.31 -2.76
C GLN A 129 -2.71 -27.58 -2.10
N PHE A 130 -2.61 -27.45 -0.78
CA PHE A 130 -1.41 -27.70 0.00
C PHE A 130 -1.75 -28.11 1.44
N SER A 131 -0.79 -28.71 2.12
CA SER A 131 -0.96 -29.16 3.51
C SER A 131 -0.99 -27.98 4.49
N LYS A 132 -2.06 -27.89 5.28
CA LYS A 132 -2.30 -26.87 6.31
C LYS A 132 -1.62 -27.20 7.65
N THR A 133 -1.20 -28.46 7.84
CA THR A 133 -0.66 -28.98 9.13
C THR A 133 0.68 -28.38 9.52
N GLY A 134 1.42 -27.80 8.58
CA GLY A 134 2.65 -27.07 8.86
C GLY A 134 2.41 -25.70 9.50
N ILE A 135 1.22 -25.12 9.34
CA ILE A 135 0.93 -23.74 9.72
C ILE A 135 0.78 -23.65 11.24
N LYS A 136 1.80 -23.10 11.88
CA LYS A 136 1.87 -22.93 13.34
C LYS A 136 1.73 -21.47 13.78
N THR A 137 1.88 -20.53 12.85
CA THR A 137 1.77 -19.09 13.12
C THR A 137 0.75 -18.44 12.18
N LEU A 138 -0.17 -17.68 12.75
CA LEU A 138 -1.14 -16.84 12.03
C LEU A 138 -0.89 -15.38 12.38
N VAL A 139 -0.79 -14.53 11.36
CA VAL A 139 -0.78 -13.07 11.51
C VAL A 139 -2.03 -12.52 10.84
N LEU A 140 -2.78 -11.68 11.55
CA LEU A 140 -3.91 -10.91 11.04
C LEU A 140 -3.50 -9.44 11.02
N ASP A 141 -3.04 -8.94 9.87
CA ASP A 141 -2.58 -7.55 9.74
C ASP A 141 -3.72 -6.65 9.25
N GLU A 142 -3.87 -5.46 9.85
CA GLU A 142 -5.04 -4.59 9.68
C GLU A 142 -6.36 -5.35 9.96
N PHE A 143 -6.45 -5.97 11.14
CA PHE A 143 -7.54 -6.86 11.51
C PHE A 143 -8.91 -6.16 11.56
N ASP A 144 -8.98 -4.95 12.13
CA ASP A 144 -10.15 -4.07 12.07
C ASP A 144 -10.69 -3.93 10.64
N LYS A 145 -9.80 -3.81 9.67
CA LYS A 145 -10.18 -3.66 8.26
C LYS A 145 -10.68 -4.92 7.64
N SER A 146 -10.17 -6.07 8.05
CA SER A 146 -10.69 -7.34 7.57
C SER A 146 -12.14 -7.55 8.01
N LEU A 147 -12.49 -7.13 9.23
CA LEU A 147 -13.88 -7.14 9.72
C LEU A 147 -14.78 -6.16 8.96
N GLU A 148 -14.34 -4.90 8.79
CA GLU A 148 -15.13 -3.88 8.07
C GLU A 148 -15.46 -4.27 6.61
N ILE A 149 -14.60 -5.04 5.96
CA ILE A 149 -14.79 -5.49 4.58
C ILE A 149 -15.74 -6.70 4.50
N GLY A 150 -16.05 -7.32 5.65
CA GLY A 150 -16.91 -8.49 5.74
C GLY A 150 -16.18 -9.82 5.51
N PHE A 151 -14.88 -9.91 5.80
CA PHE A 151 -14.12 -11.16 5.69
C PHE A 151 -14.32 -12.12 6.88
N GLU A 152 -15.25 -11.85 7.78
CA GLU A 152 -15.49 -12.64 8.99
C GLU A 152 -15.71 -14.13 8.69
N ASN A 153 -16.58 -14.45 7.73
CA ASN A 153 -16.89 -15.83 7.37
C ASN A 153 -15.67 -16.56 6.78
N ASP A 154 -14.96 -15.91 5.87
CA ASP A 154 -13.74 -16.47 5.27
C ASP A 154 -12.66 -16.71 6.33
N MET A 155 -12.44 -15.74 7.23
CA MET A 155 -11.46 -15.87 8.31
C MET A 155 -11.85 -16.96 9.31
N ASN A 156 -13.13 -17.07 9.67
CA ASN A 156 -13.63 -18.14 10.53
C ASN A 156 -13.35 -19.52 9.92
N PHE A 157 -13.71 -19.72 8.65
CA PHE A 157 -13.42 -20.95 7.93
C PHE A 157 -11.92 -21.25 7.91
N ILE A 158 -11.08 -20.29 7.52
CA ILE A 158 -9.62 -20.48 7.49
C ILE A 158 -9.09 -20.90 8.86
N ILE A 159 -9.47 -20.21 9.92
CA ILE A 159 -8.96 -20.48 11.27
C ILE A 159 -9.42 -21.86 11.77
N SER A 160 -10.65 -22.29 11.44
CA SER A 160 -11.14 -23.63 11.78
C SER A 160 -10.34 -24.77 11.15
N GLU A 161 -9.66 -24.52 10.03
CA GLU A 161 -8.83 -25.50 9.33
C GLU A 161 -7.38 -25.58 9.87
N LEU A 162 -6.97 -24.64 10.74
CA LEU A 162 -5.61 -24.53 11.26
C LEU A 162 -5.40 -25.30 12.57
N ASN A 163 -5.51 -26.63 12.51
CA ASN A 163 -5.46 -27.51 13.68
C ASN A 163 -4.11 -27.54 14.45
N GLN A 164 -3.04 -26.94 13.92
CA GLN A 164 -1.71 -26.90 14.53
C GLN A 164 -1.27 -25.48 14.92
N LEU A 165 -2.21 -24.53 14.94
CA LEU A 165 -1.95 -23.14 15.22
C LEU A 165 -1.53 -22.92 16.68
N LYS A 166 -0.30 -22.45 16.88
CA LYS A 166 0.27 -22.14 18.20
C LYS A 166 0.32 -20.64 18.47
N THR A 167 0.77 -19.86 17.49
CA THR A 167 0.96 -18.42 17.63
C THR A 167 -0.06 -17.65 16.80
N ARG A 168 -0.68 -16.63 17.41
CA ARG A 168 -1.52 -15.64 16.74
C ARG A 168 -0.97 -14.23 17.00
N VAL A 169 -0.81 -13.45 15.94
CA VAL A 169 -0.46 -12.02 16.03
C VAL A 169 -1.55 -11.23 15.36
N LEU A 170 -2.18 -10.32 16.10
CA LEU A 170 -3.19 -9.40 15.56
C LEU A 170 -2.59 -8.01 15.50
N THR A 171 -2.73 -7.31 14.38
CA THR A 171 -2.38 -5.90 14.30
C THR A 171 -3.62 -5.06 14.00
N SER A 172 -3.66 -3.87 14.57
CA SER A 172 -4.72 -2.90 14.30
C SER A 172 -4.21 -1.47 14.44
N ALA A 173 -4.89 -0.55 13.74
CA ALA A 173 -4.73 0.89 13.93
C ALA A 173 -5.79 1.49 14.87
N THR A 174 -6.69 0.68 15.42
CA THR A 174 -7.79 1.07 16.31
C THR A 174 -7.87 0.15 17.53
N ASN A 175 -8.35 0.68 18.66
CA ASN A 175 -8.53 -0.04 19.92
C ASN A 175 -9.95 -0.59 20.14
N ASN A 176 -10.96 -0.07 19.43
CA ASN A 176 -12.37 -0.45 19.61
C ASN A 176 -12.78 -1.70 18.81
N ILE A 177 -11.89 -2.67 18.65
CA ILE A 177 -12.21 -3.90 17.92
C ILE A 177 -12.82 -4.93 18.87
N GLU A 178 -14.05 -5.33 18.60
CA GLU A 178 -14.58 -6.55 19.16
C GLU A 178 -13.95 -7.75 18.43
N ILE A 179 -13.10 -8.50 19.12
CA ILE A 179 -12.45 -9.68 18.55
C ILE A 179 -13.46 -10.82 18.51
N PRO A 180 -13.85 -11.32 17.33
CA PRO A 180 -14.82 -12.40 17.23
C PRO A 180 -14.30 -13.68 17.89
N LYS A 181 -15.22 -14.46 18.49
CA LYS A 181 -14.89 -15.71 19.18
C LYS A 181 -14.13 -16.71 18.30
N PHE A 182 -14.40 -16.73 16.98
CA PHE A 182 -13.76 -17.66 16.06
C PHE A 182 -12.23 -17.49 15.96
N VAL A 183 -11.70 -16.32 16.32
CA VAL A 183 -10.26 -16.09 16.28
C VAL A 183 -9.55 -16.99 17.32
N GLY A 184 -10.26 -17.41 18.38
CA GLY A 184 -9.71 -18.20 19.47
C GLY A 184 -8.55 -17.45 20.15
N PHE A 185 -8.74 -16.14 20.34
CA PHE A 185 -7.70 -15.23 20.77
C PHE A 185 -7.94 -14.76 22.21
N ASP A 186 -7.43 -15.52 23.17
CA ASP A 186 -7.27 -15.05 24.53
C ASP A 186 -6.01 -14.18 24.58
N ILE A 187 -6.20 -12.86 24.67
CA ILE A 187 -5.13 -11.86 24.63
C ILE A 187 -4.14 -12.17 25.76
N SER A 188 -2.95 -12.65 25.42
CA SER A 188 -1.88 -12.87 26.40
C SER A 188 -1.11 -11.58 26.65
N GLU A 189 -0.86 -10.81 25.59
CA GLU A 189 -0.05 -9.60 25.63
C GLU A 189 -0.53 -8.56 24.62
N THR A 190 -0.40 -7.28 24.98
CA THR A 190 -0.72 -6.15 24.09
C THR A 190 0.45 -5.17 24.02
N VAL A 191 0.89 -4.88 22.80
CA VAL A 191 1.83 -3.81 22.46
C VAL A 191 1.03 -2.62 21.99
N ASN A 192 0.85 -1.60 22.83
CA ASN A 192 -0.01 -0.45 22.54
C ASN A 192 0.79 0.84 22.32
N TYR A 193 0.84 1.28 21.08
CA TYR A 193 1.43 2.55 20.62
C TYR A 193 0.42 3.41 19.86
N LEU A 194 -0.89 3.17 20.06
CA LEU A 194 -1.89 4.16 19.70
C LEU A 194 -1.69 5.35 20.65
N LYS A 195 -1.15 6.46 20.13
CA LYS A 195 -1.07 7.68 20.91
C LYS A 195 -2.49 8.17 21.18
N GLU A 196 -2.87 8.27 22.44
CA GLU A 196 -3.98 9.14 22.84
C GLU A 196 -3.50 10.59 22.65
N GLY A 197 -4.05 11.28 21.65
CA GLY A 197 -3.84 12.71 21.45
C GLY A 197 -2.65 13.09 20.55
N ASN A 198 -2.94 13.99 19.61
CA ASN A 198 -2.02 14.85 18.87
C ASN A 198 -1.09 14.16 17.85
N SER A 199 -1.70 13.45 16.88
CA SER A 199 -1.26 13.70 15.51
C SER A 199 -1.53 15.18 15.23
N LYS A 200 -0.49 16.01 15.04
CA LYS A 200 -0.62 17.39 14.51
C LYS A 200 -1.04 17.34 13.04
N LEU A 201 -2.11 16.62 12.73
CA LEU A 201 -2.74 16.68 11.43
C LEU A 201 -3.56 17.96 11.42
N THR A 202 -3.15 18.93 10.61
CA THR A 202 -3.97 20.11 10.37
C THR A 202 -5.19 19.70 9.55
N VAL A 203 -6.38 19.85 10.12
CA VAL A 203 -7.66 19.64 9.44
C VAL A 203 -8.24 21.00 9.08
N GLU A 204 -8.42 21.25 7.78
CA GLU A 204 -8.92 22.51 7.25
C GLU A 204 -10.26 22.29 6.54
N ILE A 205 -11.27 23.08 6.89
CA ILE A 205 -12.57 23.04 6.21
C ILE A 205 -12.55 23.99 5.01
N VAL A 206 -12.99 23.51 3.85
CA VAL A 206 -13.20 24.36 2.67
C VAL A 206 -14.67 24.31 2.29
N LEU A 207 -15.33 25.47 2.36
CA LEU A 207 -16.73 25.59 2.01
C LEU A 207 -16.94 25.61 0.49
N ALA A 208 -17.99 24.91 0.08
CA ALA A 208 -18.49 24.91 -1.29
C ALA A 208 -19.93 25.40 -1.34
N LYS A 209 -20.20 26.26 -2.33
CA LYS A 209 -21.54 26.77 -2.59
C LYS A 209 -22.45 25.67 -3.14
N ASP A 210 -21.94 24.90 -4.09
CA ASP A 210 -22.71 23.86 -4.78
C ASP A 210 -22.46 22.48 -4.17
N LYS A 211 -23.51 21.64 -4.17
CA LYS A 211 -23.44 20.24 -3.70
C LYS A 211 -22.38 19.40 -4.44
N ASN A 212 -22.13 19.69 -5.72
CA ASN A 212 -21.10 19.01 -6.50
C ASN A 212 -19.67 19.42 -6.12
N LYS A 213 -19.47 20.54 -5.40
CA LYS A 213 -18.15 20.99 -4.89
C LYS A 213 -17.05 21.18 -5.95
N PHE A 214 -17.33 21.08 -7.25
CA PHE A 214 -16.32 21.05 -8.31
C PHE A 214 -15.51 22.35 -8.38
N LYS A 215 -16.18 23.49 -8.28
CA LYS A 215 -15.52 24.80 -8.28
C LYS A 215 -14.56 24.94 -7.10
N SER A 216 -15.01 24.59 -5.90
CA SER A 216 -14.17 24.62 -4.69
C SER A 216 -13.03 23.60 -4.74
N LEU A 217 -13.26 22.42 -5.32
CA LEU A 217 -12.22 21.43 -5.55
C LEU A 217 -11.12 21.97 -6.46
N LEU A 218 -11.47 22.62 -7.56
CA LEU A 218 -10.50 23.24 -8.46
C LEU A 218 -9.71 24.36 -7.76
N GLN A 219 -10.41 25.23 -7.01
CA GLN A 219 -9.77 26.31 -6.24
C GLN A 219 -8.79 25.75 -5.20
N LEU A 220 -9.21 24.74 -4.44
CA LEU A 220 -8.35 24.11 -3.44
C LEU A 220 -7.13 23.43 -4.08
N ILE A 221 -7.30 22.68 -5.17
CA ILE A 221 -6.17 22.03 -5.85
C ILE A 221 -5.16 23.08 -6.33
N ASN A 222 -5.63 24.24 -6.81
CA ASN A 222 -4.75 25.34 -7.21
C ASN A 222 -4.09 26.01 -6.00
N PHE A 223 -4.80 26.21 -4.90
CA PHE A 223 -4.25 26.73 -3.65
C PHE A 223 -3.13 25.82 -3.08
N ILE A 224 -3.34 24.51 -3.10
CA ILE A 224 -2.35 23.53 -2.64
C ILE A 224 -1.10 23.54 -3.53
N GLY A 225 -1.30 23.59 -4.85
CA GLY A 225 -0.23 23.59 -5.84
C GLY A 225 0.20 22.18 -6.27
N ASN A 226 1.52 21.94 -6.30
CA ASN A 226 2.13 20.74 -6.89
C ASN A 226 2.49 19.66 -5.84
N LYS A 227 1.85 19.67 -4.67
CA LYS A 227 2.04 18.63 -3.66
C LYS A 227 1.36 17.32 -4.12
N PRO A 228 1.90 16.13 -3.81
CA PRO A 228 1.22 14.87 -4.05
C PRO A 228 0.09 14.67 -3.03
N GLY A 229 -1.07 14.15 -3.46
CA GLY A 229 -2.20 13.93 -2.56
C GLY A 229 -3.27 12.99 -3.07
N ILE A 230 -4.20 12.64 -2.18
CA ILE A 230 -5.35 11.78 -2.49
C ILE A 230 -6.65 12.57 -2.34
N ILE A 231 -7.56 12.39 -3.28
CA ILE A 231 -8.95 12.85 -3.21
C ILE A 231 -9.83 11.63 -2.92
N PHE A 232 -10.44 11.59 -1.74
CA PHE A 232 -11.33 10.51 -1.34
C PHE A 232 -12.76 10.76 -1.75
N CYS A 233 -13.32 9.77 -2.43
CA CYS A 233 -14.75 9.62 -2.71
C CYS A 233 -15.25 8.34 -2.03
N ASN A 234 -16.51 8.29 -1.64
CA ASN A 234 -17.14 7.11 -1.06
C ASN A 234 -17.55 6.12 -2.16
N PHE A 235 -17.95 6.62 -3.33
CA PHE A 235 -18.50 5.80 -4.43
C PHE A 235 -17.65 5.81 -5.69
N LYS A 236 -17.72 4.72 -6.46
CA LYS A 236 -17.05 4.59 -7.77
C LYS A 236 -17.56 5.61 -8.79
N ASP A 237 -18.86 5.90 -8.79
CA ASP A 237 -19.46 6.84 -9.73
C ASP A 237 -18.96 8.26 -9.47
N SER A 238 -18.86 8.66 -8.20
CA SER A 238 -18.24 9.93 -7.79
C SER A 238 -16.79 10.05 -8.29
N ILE A 239 -16.02 8.96 -8.32
CA ILE A 239 -14.66 8.97 -8.89
C ILE A 239 -14.71 9.25 -10.40
N GLY A 240 -15.68 8.66 -11.11
CA GLY A 240 -15.89 8.90 -12.54
C GLY A 240 -16.17 10.37 -12.83
N GLU A 241 -17.08 10.98 -12.06
CA GLU A 241 -17.44 12.39 -12.17
C GLU A 241 -16.27 13.33 -11.87
N VAL A 242 -15.59 13.12 -10.73
CA VAL A 242 -14.40 13.89 -10.34
C VAL A 242 -13.29 13.72 -11.38
N SER A 243 -13.07 12.51 -11.88
CA SER A 243 -12.07 12.25 -12.93
C SER A 243 -12.36 13.00 -14.22
N ALA A 244 -13.61 12.96 -14.70
CA ALA A 244 -14.04 13.70 -15.88
C ALA A 244 -13.85 15.21 -15.70
N PHE A 245 -14.21 15.73 -14.52
CA PHE A 245 -14.02 17.14 -14.17
C PHE A 245 -12.54 17.55 -14.17
N LEU A 246 -11.67 16.78 -13.52
CA LEU A 246 -10.22 17.05 -13.47
C LEU A 246 -9.60 16.99 -14.88
N ARG A 247 -10.01 16.03 -15.71
CA ARG A 247 -9.54 15.89 -17.10
C ARG A 247 -9.93 17.10 -17.95
N LYS A 248 -11.17 17.60 -17.81
CA LYS A 248 -11.64 18.82 -18.49
C LYS A 248 -10.77 20.04 -18.16
N HIS A 249 -10.22 20.10 -16.95
CA HIS A 249 -9.33 21.15 -16.48
C HIS A 249 -7.84 20.84 -16.68
N LYS A 250 -7.50 19.80 -17.46
CA LYS A 250 -6.11 19.38 -17.76
C LYS A 250 -5.29 19.05 -16.50
N ILE A 251 -5.94 18.55 -15.46
CA ILE A 251 -5.29 18.09 -14.24
C ILE A 251 -4.98 16.59 -14.38
N GLU A 252 -3.70 16.24 -14.48
CA GLU A 252 -3.24 14.85 -14.54
C GLU A 252 -3.45 14.15 -13.19
N HIS A 253 -4.12 12.99 -13.22
CA HIS A 253 -4.49 12.23 -12.03
C HIS A 253 -4.65 10.74 -12.36
N GLY A 254 -4.48 9.89 -11.34
CA GLY A 254 -4.87 8.48 -11.38
C GLY A 254 -6.22 8.25 -10.70
N CYS A 255 -6.89 7.16 -11.05
CA CYS A 255 -8.05 6.66 -10.30
C CYS A 255 -7.67 5.36 -9.58
N PHE A 256 -8.23 5.12 -8.40
CA PHE A 256 -7.97 3.91 -7.64
C PHE A 256 -9.21 3.44 -6.87
N TYR A 257 -9.92 2.43 -7.37
CA TYR A 257 -11.18 1.96 -6.79
C TYR A 257 -11.36 0.43 -6.90
N GLY A 258 -12.43 -0.08 -6.28
CA GLY A 258 -12.80 -1.50 -6.32
C GLY A 258 -13.27 -1.94 -7.71
N GLY A 259 -12.80 -3.10 -8.19
CA GLY A 259 -13.16 -3.63 -9.51
C GLY A 259 -12.26 -3.18 -10.66
N MET A 260 -11.22 -2.38 -10.42
CA MET A 260 -10.15 -2.16 -11.39
C MET A 260 -9.33 -3.44 -11.60
N GLU A 261 -8.82 -3.64 -12.83
CA GLU A 261 -7.86 -4.72 -13.07
C GLU A 261 -6.57 -4.50 -12.26
N GLN A 262 -5.94 -5.58 -11.80
CA GLN A 262 -4.72 -5.47 -10.99
C GLN A 262 -3.60 -4.71 -11.71
N LYS A 263 -3.49 -4.90 -13.03
CA LYS A 263 -2.51 -4.22 -13.86
C LYS A 263 -2.75 -2.71 -13.92
N GLU A 264 -4.00 -2.26 -13.94
CA GLU A 264 -4.36 -0.85 -13.95
C GLU A 264 -4.10 -0.21 -12.58
N ARG A 265 -4.45 -0.92 -11.50
CA ARG A 265 -4.14 -0.51 -10.12
C ARG A 265 -2.63 -0.29 -9.94
N GLU A 266 -1.82 -1.26 -10.32
CA GLU A 266 -0.37 -1.18 -10.23
C GLU A 266 0.17 0.02 -11.04
N ARG A 267 -0.31 0.21 -12.28
CA ARG A 267 0.09 1.34 -13.13
C ARG A 267 -0.28 2.70 -12.53
N ALA A 268 -1.46 2.84 -11.94
CA ALA A 268 -1.89 4.08 -11.28
C ALA A 268 -0.94 4.45 -10.12
N LEU A 269 -0.57 3.48 -9.29
CA LEU A 269 0.38 3.68 -8.19
C LEU A 269 1.79 3.98 -8.68
N ILE A 270 2.26 3.31 -9.74
CA ILE A 270 3.58 3.57 -10.34
C ILE A 270 3.64 5.00 -10.87
N LYS A 271 2.63 5.44 -11.65
CA LYS A 271 2.57 6.83 -12.15
C LYS A 271 2.58 7.84 -11.02
N PHE A 272 1.91 7.53 -9.90
CA PHE A 272 1.91 8.40 -8.73
C PHE A 272 3.27 8.45 -8.04
N ARG A 273 3.89 7.30 -7.75
CA ARG A 273 5.24 7.22 -7.15
C ARG A 273 6.30 7.93 -7.98
N ASN A 274 6.19 7.82 -9.30
CA ASN A 274 7.10 8.47 -10.24
C ASN A 274 6.84 9.97 -10.40
N GLY A 275 5.76 10.51 -9.83
CA GLY A 275 5.38 11.91 -9.97
C GLY A 275 4.75 12.26 -11.32
N THR A 276 4.42 11.28 -12.16
CA THR A 276 3.64 11.48 -13.40
C THR A 276 2.22 11.92 -13.09
N HIS A 277 1.62 11.34 -12.06
CA HIS A 277 0.38 11.85 -11.48
C HIS A 277 0.69 12.37 -10.08
N GLN A 278 0.27 13.60 -9.77
CA GLN A 278 0.37 14.15 -8.41
C GLN A 278 -0.89 13.89 -7.57
N ILE A 279 -1.97 13.44 -8.21
CA ILE A 279 -3.27 13.22 -7.58
C ILE A 279 -3.73 11.80 -7.87
N ILE A 280 -4.20 11.12 -6.83
CA ILE A 280 -5.03 9.91 -6.97
C ILE A 280 -6.43 10.24 -6.48
N VAL A 281 -7.45 9.87 -7.26
CA VAL A 281 -8.85 9.88 -6.84
C VAL A 281 -9.24 8.46 -6.45
N ALA A 282 -9.61 8.23 -5.20
CA ALA A 282 -9.77 6.88 -4.65
C ALA A 282 -10.97 6.70 -3.73
N THR A 283 -11.40 5.44 -3.58
CA THR A 283 -12.29 5.03 -2.47
C THR A 283 -11.49 4.57 -1.26
N ASP A 284 -12.10 4.62 -0.08
CA ASP A 284 -11.50 4.11 1.16
C ASP A 284 -11.01 2.68 1.02
N LEU A 285 -11.89 1.80 0.55
CA LEU A 285 -11.60 0.38 0.41
C LEU A 285 -10.38 0.12 -0.46
N ALA A 286 -10.25 0.88 -1.55
CA ALA A 286 -9.16 0.72 -2.48
C ALA A 286 -7.88 1.39 -1.95
N ALA A 287 -7.98 2.48 -1.19
CA ALA A 287 -6.83 3.18 -0.65
C ALA A 287 -6.15 2.50 0.56
N ARG A 288 -6.75 1.44 1.12
CA ARG A 288 -6.22 0.68 2.25
C ARG A 288 -4.98 -0.14 1.85
N GLY A 289 -3.97 -0.14 2.73
CA GLY A 289 -2.70 -0.82 2.45
C GLY A 289 -1.93 -0.24 1.26
N LEU A 290 -2.28 0.95 0.77
CA LEU A 290 -1.51 1.60 -0.29
C LEU A 290 -0.15 2.06 0.27
N ASP A 291 0.92 1.45 -0.26
CA ASP A 291 2.27 1.95 -0.11
C ASP A 291 2.51 3.10 -1.09
N ILE A 292 2.04 4.27 -0.66
CA ILE A 292 2.26 5.52 -1.35
C ILE A 292 3.31 6.32 -0.56
N PRO A 293 4.24 7.02 -1.24
CA PRO A 293 5.12 8.00 -0.63
C PRO A 293 4.35 9.00 0.22
N GLU A 294 5.06 9.70 1.08
CA GLU A 294 4.50 10.74 1.94
C GLU A 294 3.60 11.70 1.14
N LEU A 295 2.34 11.81 1.57
CA LEU A 295 1.35 12.67 0.94
C LEU A 295 1.44 14.07 1.54
N GLY A 296 1.50 15.09 0.69
CA GLY A 296 1.44 16.48 1.13
C GLY A 296 0.03 16.92 1.51
N PHE A 297 -1.01 16.23 1.03
CA PHE A 297 -2.39 16.51 1.41
C PHE A 297 -3.34 15.33 1.19
N ILE A 298 -4.49 15.41 1.87
CA ILE A 298 -5.69 14.63 1.58
C ILE A 298 -6.86 15.59 1.37
N ILE A 299 -7.76 15.25 0.45
CA ILE A 299 -9.04 15.92 0.27
C ILE A 299 -10.15 14.91 0.53
N HIS A 300 -10.97 15.14 1.57
CA HIS A 300 -12.25 14.48 1.73
C HIS A 300 -13.26 15.17 0.81
N TYR A 301 -13.31 14.74 -0.45
CA TYR A 301 -14.31 15.23 -1.39
C TYR A 301 -15.70 14.76 -0.95
N GLU A 302 -15.83 13.51 -0.53
CA GLU A 302 -17.01 13.02 0.21
C GLU A 302 -16.61 12.71 1.66
N LEU A 303 -17.48 13.05 2.62
CA LEU A 303 -17.20 12.83 4.04
C LEU A 303 -17.26 11.31 4.35
N PRO A 304 -16.32 10.79 5.16
CA PRO A 304 -16.40 9.41 5.63
C PRO A 304 -17.64 9.22 6.49
N ILE A 305 -18.14 7.98 6.55
CA ILE A 305 -19.36 7.66 7.29
C ILE A 305 -19.03 7.40 8.77
N LYS A 306 -17.85 6.84 9.04
CA LYS A 306 -17.39 6.44 10.38
C LYS A 306 -16.09 7.14 10.76
N SER A 307 -15.86 7.33 12.06
CA SER A 307 -14.65 7.97 12.61
C SER A 307 -13.38 7.19 12.30
N GLU A 308 -13.48 5.87 12.21
CA GLU A 308 -12.37 4.99 11.84
C GLU A 308 -11.93 5.32 10.42
N GLU A 309 -12.84 5.42 9.45
CA GLU A 309 -12.50 5.78 8.06
C GLU A 309 -11.78 7.12 7.98
N PHE A 310 -12.25 8.13 8.73
CA PHE A 310 -11.57 9.43 8.83
C PHE A 310 -10.14 9.30 9.31
N THR A 311 -9.93 8.55 10.41
CA THR A 311 -8.61 8.27 10.97
C THR A 311 -7.71 7.55 9.96
N HIS A 312 -8.24 6.59 9.21
CA HIS A 312 -7.47 5.81 8.22
C HIS A 312 -7.10 6.61 6.98
N ARG A 313 -8.01 7.46 6.49
CA ARG A 313 -7.70 8.42 5.42
C ARG A 313 -6.53 9.27 5.86
N ASN A 314 -6.67 9.94 7.01
CA ASN A 314 -5.69 10.88 7.55
C ASN A 314 -4.34 10.24 7.93
N GLY A 315 -4.33 8.95 8.28
CA GLY A 315 -3.11 8.18 8.47
C GLY A 315 -2.22 8.07 7.22
N ARG A 316 -2.70 8.49 6.03
CA ARG A 316 -1.91 8.50 4.79
C ARG A 316 -1.05 9.76 4.62
N THR A 317 -1.39 10.87 5.28
CA THR A 317 -0.58 12.11 5.31
C THR A 317 0.24 12.27 6.57
N ALA A 318 -0.19 11.69 7.69
CA ALA A 318 0.46 11.82 8.99
C ALA A 318 1.42 10.65 9.31
N ARG A 319 2.39 10.36 8.42
CA ARG A 319 3.53 9.51 8.80
C ARG A 319 4.43 10.30 9.76
N VAL A 320 5.17 9.60 10.63
CA VAL A 320 5.83 10.04 11.89
C VAL A 320 6.60 11.39 11.89
N GLN A 321 6.80 12.05 10.76
CA GLN A 321 7.53 13.33 10.62
C GLN A 321 6.90 14.33 9.61
N ALA A 322 5.70 14.10 9.08
CA ALA A 322 5.13 14.81 7.91
C ALA A 322 4.15 15.94 8.26
N GLU A 323 4.31 17.13 7.64
CA GLU A 323 3.39 18.28 7.69
C GLU A 323 2.25 18.18 6.64
N GLY A 324 1.55 17.05 6.59
CA GLY A 324 0.44 16.86 5.65
C GLY A 324 -0.86 17.50 6.14
N THR A 325 -1.60 18.18 5.26
CA THR A 325 -2.90 18.81 5.59
C THR A 325 -4.07 17.95 5.09
N ALA A 326 -5.06 17.71 5.94
CA ALA A 326 -6.33 17.10 5.55
C ALA A 326 -7.37 18.19 5.30
N TYR A 327 -7.90 18.24 4.08
CA TYR A 327 -8.92 19.20 3.68
C TYR A 327 -10.29 18.53 3.63
N VAL A 328 -11.28 19.14 4.27
CA VAL A 328 -12.67 18.68 4.26
C VAL A 328 -13.48 19.59 3.33
N LEU A 329 -13.91 19.05 2.18
CA LEU A 329 -14.78 19.80 1.26
C LEU A 329 -16.24 19.61 1.67
N LYS A 330 -16.78 20.65 2.29
CA LYS A 330 -18.13 20.67 2.83
C LYS A 330 -18.98 21.64 2.01
N TRP A 331 -20.12 21.19 1.49
CA TRP A 331 -21.08 22.14 0.91
C TRP A 331 -21.89 22.84 2.02
N GLU A 332 -22.39 24.05 1.76
CA GLU A 332 -22.95 24.93 2.80
C GLU A 332 -23.97 24.25 3.73
N GLU A 333 -24.94 23.52 3.18
CA GLU A 333 -25.99 22.86 3.98
C GLU A 333 -25.62 21.45 4.45
N GLN A 334 -24.41 20.94 4.14
CA GLN A 334 -23.96 19.64 4.64
C GLN A 334 -23.75 19.70 6.15
N ARG A 335 -24.23 18.71 6.90
CA ARG A 335 -23.81 18.53 8.29
C ARG A 335 -22.47 17.80 8.36
N LEU A 336 -21.59 18.22 9.27
CA LEU A 336 -20.39 17.47 9.59
C LEU A 336 -20.74 16.33 10.54
N PRO A 337 -20.13 15.14 10.38
CA PRO A 337 -20.16 14.10 11.41
C PRO A 337 -19.52 14.60 12.72
N ASP A 338 -20.01 14.10 13.85
CA ASP A 338 -19.59 14.54 15.19
C ASP A 338 -18.08 14.32 15.47
N PHE A 339 -17.45 13.38 14.76
CA PHE A 339 -16.02 13.09 14.87
C PHE A 339 -15.13 14.04 14.05
N ILE A 340 -15.71 14.97 13.28
CA ILE A 340 -14.96 16.03 12.57
C ILE A 340 -15.22 17.35 13.29
N GLU A 341 -14.21 17.85 13.99
CA GLU A 341 -14.26 19.14 14.65
C GLU A 341 -14.44 20.28 13.62
N TYR A 342 -15.35 21.20 13.91
CA TYR A 342 -15.57 22.37 13.06
C TYR A 342 -14.45 23.39 13.29
N THR A 343 -13.77 23.77 12.22
CA THR A 343 -12.80 24.87 12.18
C THR A 343 -13.29 26.00 11.27
N GLU A 344 -12.75 27.21 11.45
CA GLU A 344 -13.06 28.31 10.55
C GLU A 344 -12.70 27.94 9.10
N PRO A 345 -13.61 28.15 8.13
CA PRO A 345 -13.35 27.77 6.74
C PRO A 345 -12.12 28.48 6.16
N LEU A 346 -11.19 27.69 5.63
CA LEU A 346 -10.01 28.17 4.95
C LEU A 346 -10.39 28.90 3.65
N ASN A 347 -9.89 30.12 3.49
CA ASN A 347 -10.04 30.87 2.26
C ASN A 347 -9.01 30.41 1.21
N VAL A 348 -9.48 29.70 0.19
CA VAL A 348 -8.66 29.17 -0.93
C VAL A 348 -8.71 30.06 -2.18
N SER A 349 -9.03 31.35 -2.02
CA SER A 349 -9.20 32.28 -3.15
C SER A 349 -7.89 32.73 -3.78
N ASP A 350 -6.74 32.53 -3.12
CA ASP A 350 -5.41 32.86 -3.65
C ASP A 350 -4.74 31.62 -4.27
N PRO A 351 -4.79 31.44 -5.61
CA PRO A 351 -4.28 30.24 -6.25
C PRO A 351 -2.76 30.25 -6.35
N LYS A 352 -2.10 29.13 -5.99
CA LYS A 352 -0.72 28.92 -6.42
C LYS A 352 -0.70 28.58 -7.91
N LYS A 353 0.31 29.09 -8.61
CA LYS A 353 0.55 28.71 -10.01
C LYS A 353 1.01 27.25 -10.06
N ARG A 354 0.14 26.35 -10.53
CA ARG A 354 0.52 24.95 -10.78
C ARG A 354 1.44 24.86 -11.99
N VAL A 355 2.49 24.07 -11.86
CA VAL A 355 3.40 23.73 -12.96
C VAL A 355 3.08 22.33 -13.42
N ALA A 356 3.17 22.07 -14.72
CA ALA A 356 3.00 20.72 -15.24
C ALA A 356 3.98 19.73 -14.55
N PRO A 357 3.58 18.48 -14.29
CA PRO A 357 4.48 17.49 -13.73
C PRO A 357 5.75 17.34 -14.57
N TYR A 358 6.90 17.30 -13.90
CA TYR A 358 8.20 17.17 -14.56
C TYR A 358 8.42 15.75 -15.13
N TRP A 359 7.83 14.73 -14.50
CA TRP A 359 8.09 13.33 -14.82
C TRP A 359 7.01 12.70 -15.70
N ASP A 360 7.43 11.97 -16.72
CA ASP A 360 6.65 10.94 -17.41
C ASP A 360 7.12 9.55 -16.97
N THR A 361 6.21 8.58 -16.97
CA THR A 361 6.54 7.18 -16.71
C THR A 361 6.57 6.41 -18.02
N LEU A 362 7.71 5.78 -18.32
CA LEU A 362 7.84 4.87 -19.45
C LEU A 362 7.73 3.42 -18.99
N PHE A 363 7.03 2.62 -19.78
CA PHE A 363 7.00 1.17 -19.66
C PHE A 363 8.13 0.55 -20.49
N ILE A 364 8.75 -0.52 -19.99
CA ILE A 364 9.76 -1.33 -20.66
C ILE A 364 9.31 -2.80 -20.60
N SER A 365 9.22 -3.47 -21.75
CA SER A 365 8.71 -4.85 -21.83
C SER A 365 9.66 -5.95 -21.32
N GLY A 366 10.74 -5.59 -20.61
CA GLY A 366 11.75 -6.53 -20.11
C GLY A 366 11.90 -6.43 -18.59
N GLY A 367 12.08 -7.56 -17.92
CA GLY A 367 12.14 -7.66 -16.46
C GLY A 367 13.18 -8.65 -15.94
N ARG A 368 13.05 -9.03 -14.65
CA ARG A 368 13.99 -9.95 -13.97
C ARG A 368 14.11 -11.32 -14.66
N LYS A 369 13.03 -11.86 -15.22
CA LYS A 369 13.05 -13.14 -15.96
C LYS A 369 13.96 -13.08 -17.19
N ASP A 370 14.14 -11.89 -17.76
CA ASP A 370 15.02 -11.64 -18.90
C ASP A 370 16.47 -11.35 -18.47
N LYS A 371 16.81 -11.56 -17.18
CA LYS A 371 18.11 -11.24 -16.57
C LYS A 371 18.47 -9.76 -16.65
N ILE A 372 17.46 -8.89 -16.69
CA ILE A 372 17.61 -7.43 -16.69
C ILE A 372 17.64 -6.95 -15.23
N SER A 373 18.66 -6.15 -14.89
CA SER A 373 18.77 -5.47 -13.61
C SER A 373 18.42 -3.98 -13.72
N LYS A 374 18.23 -3.30 -12.58
CA LYS A 374 18.03 -1.84 -12.56
C LYS A 374 19.23 -1.09 -13.17
N GLY A 375 20.45 -1.59 -12.95
CA GLY A 375 21.68 -1.00 -13.51
C GLY A 375 21.75 -1.11 -15.03
N ASP A 376 21.20 -2.18 -15.61
CA ASP A 376 21.14 -2.32 -17.08
C ASP A 376 20.19 -1.31 -17.70
N ILE A 377 19.02 -1.11 -17.09
CA ILE A 377 18.06 -0.08 -17.51
C ILE A 377 18.70 1.31 -17.40
N ALA A 378 19.31 1.62 -16.25
CA ALA A 378 20.00 2.91 -16.08
C ALA A 378 21.09 3.12 -17.15
N GLY A 379 21.90 2.09 -17.42
CA GLY A 379 22.92 2.13 -18.47
C GLY A 379 22.37 2.42 -19.86
N LEU A 380 21.21 1.85 -20.23
CA LEU A 380 20.55 2.12 -21.50
C LEU A 380 20.14 3.60 -21.61
N PHE A 381 19.49 4.13 -20.58
CA PHE A 381 18.99 5.51 -20.56
C PHE A 381 20.11 6.55 -20.49
N PHE A 382 21.21 6.26 -19.80
CA PHE A 382 22.36 7.18 -19.77
C PHE A 382 23.17 7.13 -21.06
N LYS A 383 23.51 5.93 -21.57
CA LYS A 383 24.43 5.80 -22.70
C LYS A 383 23.76 6.06 -24.05
N THR A 384 22.56 5.50 -24.24
CA THR A 384 21.83 5.59 -25.52
C THR A 384 20.76 6.68 -25.46
N GLY A 385 20.15 6.89 -24.29
CA GLY A 385 19.18 7.95 -24.09
C GLY A 385 19.79 9.31 -23.75
N HIS A 386 21.12 9.37 -23.58
CA HIS A 386 21.88 10.59 -23.25
C HIS A 386 21.36 11.35 -22.03
N LEU A 387 20.76 10.64 -21.06
CA LEU A 387 20.30 11.25 -19.83
C LEU A 387 21.46 11.48 -18.86
N ASN A 388 21.32 12.52 -18.04
CA ASN A 388 22.18 12.77 -16.90
C ASN A 388 21.56 12.18 -15.62
N ASN A 389 22.34 12.08 -14.54
CA ASN A 389 21.89 11.50 -13.26
C ASN A 389 20.60 12.13 -12.70
N ASN A 390 20.39 13.43 -12.93
CA ASN A 390 19.20 14.15 -12.44
C ASN A 390 17.97 13.99 -13.34
N GLN A 391 18.11 13.32 -14.49
CA GLN A 391 17.06 13.10 -15.48
C GLN A 391 16.58 11.66 -15.51
N LEU A 392 17.07 10.80 -14.62
CA LEU A 392 16.60 9.44 -14.47
C LEU A 392 16.00 9.27 -13.07
N GLY A 393 14.68 9.16 -13.01
CA GLY A 393 13.99 8.96 -11.75
C GLY A 393 13.94 7.49 -11.34
N VAL A 394 12.91 7.13 -10.57
CA VAL A 394 12.77 5.79 -10.01
C VAL A 394 12.66 4.72 -11.11
N ILE A 395 13.45 3.66 -10.98
CA ILE A 395 13.33 2.43 -11.78
C ILE A 395 12.64 1.36 -10.95
N GLU A 396 11.43 0.98 -11.38
CA GLU A 396 10.65 -0.09 -10.79
C GLU A 396 10.76 -1.35 -11.66
N LEU A 397 11.53 -2.34 -11.20
CA LEU A 397 11.82 -3.57 -11.93
C LEU A 397 10.93 -4.72 -11.42
N LYS A 398 10.10 -5.25 -12.32
CA LYS A 398 9.20 -6.40 -12.07
C LYS A 398 9.75 -7.68 -12.69
N GLN A 399 9.02 -8.77 -12.55
CA GLN A 399 9.39 -10.07 -13.12
C GLN A 399 9.46 -10.03 -14.66
N ASP A 400 8.44 -9.47 -15.29
CA ASP A 400 8.27 -9.54 -16.76
C ASP A 400 8.41 -8.18 -17.45
N CYS A 401 8.53 -7.08 -16.69
CA CYS A 401 8.63 -5.73 -17.20
C CYS A 401 9.38 -4.79 -16.25
N ALA A 402 9.56 -3.55 -16.66
CA ALA A 402 10.04 -2.47 -15.81
C ALA A 402 9.36 -1.15 -16.15
N PHE A 403 9.48 -0.20 -15.22
CA PHE A 403 8.98 1.15 -15.37
C PHE A 403 10.06 2.14 -14.96
N VAL A 404 10.13 3.28 -15.64
CA VAL A 404 11.15 4.30 -15.37
C VAL A 404 10.55 5.70 -15.49
N ALA A 405 10.86 6.56 -14.53
CA ALA A 405 10.52 7.97 -14.57
C ALA A 405 11.58 8.77 -15.34
N VAL A 406 11.15 9.60 -16.29
CA VAL A 406 12.01 10.46 -17.13
C VAL A 406 11.38 11.85 -17.31
N PRO A 407 12.15 12.90 -17.64
CA PRO A 407 11.59 14.22 -17.91
C PRO A 407 10.55 14.17 -19.03
N LYS A 408 9.39 14.79 -18.79
CA LYS A 408 8.28 14.85 -19.74
C LYS A 408 8.69 15.46 -21.09
N THR A 409 9.60 16.43 -21.06
CA THR A 409 10.17 17.07 -22.25
C THR A 409 11.03 16.14 -23.11
N LEU A 410 11.63 15.10 -22.51
CA LEU A 410 12.52 14.15 -23.20
C LEU A 410 11.82 12.82 -23.54
N SER A 411 10.64 12.58 -22.97
CA SER A 411 9.87 11.33 -23.07
C SER A 411 9.72 10.83 -24.52
N SER A 412 9.32 11.69 -25.45
CA SER A 412 9.09 11.32 -26.85
C SER A 412 10.39 10.95 -27.58
N GLU A 413 11.46 11.72 -27.36
CA GLU A 413 12.78 11.46 -27.94
C GLU A 413 13.37 10.15 -27.39
N LEU A 414 13.26 9.92 -26.08
CA LEU A 414 13.71 8.67 -25.45
C LEU A 414 12.96 7.46 -26.00
N ILE A 415 11.65 7.56 -26.19
CA ILE A 415 10.88 6.45 -26.80
C ILE A 415 11.37 6.20 -28.22
N PHE A 416 11.59 7.25 -29.02
CA PHE A 416 12.09 7.10 -30.38
C PHE A 416 13.46 6.42 -30.43
N ASN A 417 14.40 6.85 -29.59
CA ASN A 417 15.78 6.36 -29.57
C ASN A 417 15.92 4.96 -28.94
N LEU A 418 15.13 4.66 -27.91
CA LEU A 418 15.33 3.46 -27.08
C LEU A 418 14.37 2.33 -27.39
N ASN A 419 13.21 2.61 -28.00
CA ASN A 419 12.27 1.55 -28.37
C ASN A 419 12.92 0.59 -29.37
N ASN A 420 12.62 -0.71 -29.25
CA ASN A 420 13.20 -1.77 -30.07
C ASN A 420 14.73 -1.96 -29.96
N THR A 421 15.39 -1.34 -28.99
CA THR A 421 16.79 -1.61 -28.68
C THR A 421 16.97 -2.95 -27.94
N ARG A 422 18.19 -3.48 -27.91
CA ARG A 422 18.53 -4.67 -27.13
C ARG A 422 18.96 -4.27 -25.72
N LEU A 423 18.31 -4.86 -24.72
CA LEU A 423 18.74 -4.83 -23.33
C LEU A 423 19.07 -6.27 -22.91
N LYS A 424 20.36 -6.54 -22.68
CA LYS A 424 20.91 -7.90 -22.58
C LYS A 424 20.55 -8.71 -23.83
N LYS A 425 19.87 -9.86 -23.66
CA LYS A 425 19.47 -10.76 -24.75
C LYS A 425 18.08 -10.43 -25.31
N LYS A 426 17.36 -9.46 -24.73
CA LYS A 426 15.98 -9.15 -25.09
C LYS A 426 15.89 -7.86 -25.90
N LYS A 427 15.12 -7.90 -26.98
CA LYS A 427 14.64 -6.69 -27.66
C LYS A 427 13.48 -6.12 -26.86
N VAL A 428 13.61 -4.91 -26.34
CA VAL A 428 12.61 -4.30 -25.46
C VAL A 428 11.70 -3.34 -26.24
N ARG A 429 10.41 -3.34 -25.90
CA ARG A 429 9.47 -2.29 -26.32
C ARG A 429 9.39 -1.25 -25.22
N ILE A 430 9.51 0.02 -25.61
CA ILE A 430 9.43 1.16 -24.70
C ILE A 430 8.34 2.11 -25.20
N TYR A 431 7.43 2.49 -24.31
CA TYR A 431 6.36 3.43 -24.62
C TYR A 431 5.90 4.16 -23.35
N LYS A 432 5.28 5.33 -23.52
CA LYS A 432 4.72 6.10 -22.42
C LYS A 432 3.52 5.39 -21.82
N LEU A 433 3.51 5.27 -20.49
CA LEU A 433 2.45 4.58 -19.76
C LEU A 433 1.18 5.42 -19.63
#